data_AF-A0A5N3V0E8-F1
#
_entry.id   AF-A0A5N3V0E8-F1
#
_cell.length_a   1.000
_cell.length_b   1.000
_cell.length_c   1.000
_cell.angle_alpha   90.00
_cell.angle_beta   90.00
_cell.angle_gamma   90.00
#
_symmetry.space_group_name_H-M   'P 1'
#
loop_
_entity.id
_entity.type
_entity.pdbx_description
1 polymer ?
#
loop_
_entity_poly.entity_id
_entity_poly.type
_entity_poly.pdbx_seq_one_letter_code
_entity_poly.pdbx_strand_id
1 'polypeptide(L)'
;GPAGQPRELCSILCDNLMVTRGKDGGRDSQGVWDGHGHTAVESGMDMDTRLCLPWRTSKDLLDRKILKKKRYMHMTTVTSAHFFFFFACFPGKWHLGLNCASANDHCHHPLNHGFDYFYGMPFSMMADCERWGLSEKRAVLERRLGICSQLVALAALTLTIGKLTHLIPASWTPVIWSTVMCLLLFSTSCVVGTLIAHADCFLMRNHSITEQPMRSQRTMPLMLHEVSSFLKRNKQGPFLLFMSFLHVHTPLVTTENFRGRSPHGLYGDNTEEMDWMVGQILDTLDTEGLTNSTLVYFTSDHGGSLEAQSGNNQYGGWNGIYKGGKGMGGWEGGIRVPGIFRWPGVLPAGRVVHEPTSLMDVFPTVVQLAGGQVPQDRVVDGRDLLALLRGTAPHSDHEFLMHYCESFLHAARWHQRDRGAVWKVHFATPVFQPDGAGACYGQVVCPCSGDGVTQHAPPLLFDLSRDPSEAHALTPDTEPSFHRVVETVARAVAAHRRTLSPVPLQLDAADNTWKPWLQPCCGRFPFCWCDRDADPR
;
A
#
# COMPACT_ATOMS: atom_id res chain seq x y z
N GLY A 1 7.96 62.04 13.14
CA GLY A 1 6.62 62.08 13.77
C GLY A 1 5.98 60.71 13.62
N PRO A 2 5.20 60.26 14.60
CA PRO A 2 4.47 58.98 14.55
C PRO A 2 3.06 59.15 13.93
N ALA A 3 2.25 58.09 14.03
CA ALA A 3 0.89 57.86 13.51
C ALA A 3 0.81 57.39 12.03
N GLY A 4 0.05 56.34 11.71
CA GLY A 4 -0.71 55.50 12.64
C GLY A 4 -1.34 54.23 12.08
N GLN A 5 -1.90 53.45 13.00
CA GLN A 5 -2.86 52.34 12.82
C GLN A 5 -4.24 52.86 13.28
N PRO A 6 -5.40 52.29 12.86
CA PRO A 6 -5.88 51.07 13.54
C PRO A 6 -6.82 50.13 12.73
N ARG A 7 -7.07 48.93 13.30
CA ARG A 7 -8.34 48.17 13.54
C ARG A 7 -9.58 48.31 12.61
N GLU A 8 -10.60 47.44 12.61
CA GLU A 8 -10.91 46.03 13.04
C GLU A 8 -12.46 45.85 12.91
N LEU A 9 -13.01 44.62 12.98
CA LEU A 9 -14.42 44.27 13.28
C LEU A 9 -15.61 44.65 12.34
N CYS A 10 -16.20 43.60 11.73
CA CYS A 10 -17.61 43.15 11.76
C CYS A 10 -18.85 44.07 11.57
N SER A 11 -19.67 43.70 10.56
CA SER A 11 -21.16 43.53 10.64
C SER A 11 -22.04 44.81 10.73
N ILE A 12 -23.37 44.85 10.42
CA ILE A 12 -24.35 43.91 9.82
C ILE A 12 -25.58 44.72 9.31
N LEU A 13 -26.48 44.09 8.51
CA LEU A 13 -27.88 44.49 8.19
C LEU A 13 -28.20 45.74 7.35
N CYS A 14 -29.11 45.52 6.38
CA CYS A 14 -30.32 46.31 6.03
C CYS A 14 -31.18 45.40 5.10
N ASP A 15 -32.41 45.00 5.45
CA ASP A 15 -33.69 45.74 5.33
C ASP A 15 -34.32 45.64 3.90
N ASN A 16 -35.65 45.55 3.70
CA ASN A 16 -36.78 45.80 4.61
C ASN A 16 -38.10 45.08 4.14
N LEU A 17 -39.22 45.37 4.83
CA LEU A 17 -40.65 45.31 4.44
C LEU A 17 -41.51 44.06 4.76
N MET A 18 -42.12 44.09 5.95
CA MET A 18 -43.57 44.33 6.20
C MET A 18 -44.69 43.49 5.51
N VAL A 19 -45.90 43.32 6.07
CA VAL A 19 -46.44 43.25 7.48
C VAL A 19 -47.95 42.93 7.41
N THR A 20 -48.49 42.10 8.32
CA THR A 20 -49.82 42.23 9.02
C THR A 20 -50.16 40.97 9.86
N ARG A 21 -51.29 40.97 10.60
CA ARG A 21 -51.60 40.07 11.73
C ARG A 21 -52.87 39.23 11.57
N GLY A 22 -52.83 38.03 12.17
CA GLY A 22 -53.91 37.51 13.04
C GLY A 22 -54.94 36.52 12.44
N LYS A 23 -55.70 35.78 13.27
CA LYS A 23 -55.61 35.56 14.73
C LYS A 23 -56.47 34.36 15.18
N ASP A 24 -56.05 33.65 16.24
CA ASP A 24 -56.80 32.70 17.13
C ASP A 24 -57.57 31.48 16.54
N GLY A 25 -57.61 30.35 17.27
CA GLY A 25 -58.85 29.52 17.28
C GLY A 25 -58.83 27.96 17.31
N GLY A 26 -58.22 27.30 18.31
CA GLY A 26 -58.90 26.24 19.10
C GLY A 26 -59.18 24.79 18.60
N ARG A 27 -58.61 23.83 19.36
CA ARG A 27 -59.17 22.54 19.88
C ARG A 27 -59.46 21.29 18.99
N ASP A 28 -58.89 20.18 19.48
CA ASP A 28 -59.48 18.86 19.83
C ASP A 28 -60.41 18.09 18.87
N SER A 29 -60.10 16.80 18.61
CA SER A 29 -60.88 15.61 19.06
C SER A 29 -60.52 14.30 18.29
N GLN A 30 -61.09 13.17 18.72
CA GLN A 30 -60.67 11.78 18.41
C GLN A 30 -61.61 11.03 17.42
N GLY A 31 -61.14 9.90 16.87
CA GLY A 31 -61.91 8.91 16.07
C GLY A 31 -61.05 8.34 14.94
N VAL A 32 -60.65 7.05 14.83
CA VAL A 32 -61.18 5.72 15.20
C VAL A 32 -62.27 5.17 14.26
N TRP A 33 -62.11 3.88 13.87
CA TRP A 33 -62.97 2.95 13.12
C TRP A 33 -62.63 2.65 11.64
N ASP A 34 -61.94 1.51 11.46
CA ASP A 34 -62.24 0.33 10.65
C ASP A 34 -62.88 0.41 9.24
N GLY A 35 -62.42 -0.52 8.37
CA GLY A 35 -63.34 -1.59 7.92
C GLY A 35 -63.51 -1.85 6.42
N HIS A 36 -62.83 -2.89 5.90
CA HIS A 36 -63.14 -3.60 4.63
C HIS A 36 -63.06 -2.80 3.30
N GLY A 37 -62.99 -3.42 2.12
CA GLY A 37 -62.68 -4.82 1.80
C GLY A 37 -63.32 -5.33 0.50
N HIS A 38 -62.58 -5.32 -0.61
CA HIS A 38 -62.99 -5.78 -1.96
C HIS A 38 -64.18 -4.99 -2.57
N THR A 39 -64.50 -5.05 -3.87
CA THR A 39 -64.01 -5.88 -5.00
C THR A 39 -64.08 -5.06 -6.30
N ALA A 40 -63.24 -5.36 -7.29
CA ALA A 40 -63.44 -4.87 -8.67
C ALA A 40 -63.09 -5.96 -9.70
N VAL A 41 -64.10 -6.30 -10.52
CA VAL A 41 -64.01 -7.00 -11.82
C VAL A 41 -63.94 -5.84 -12.85
N GLU A 42 -63.29 -5.90 -14.02
CA GLU A 42 -63.54 -6.83 -15.13
C GLU A 42 -62.41 -6.82 -16.19
N SER A 43 -62.50 -7.69 -17.20
CA SER A 43 -61.47 -8.02 -18.19
C SER A 43 -61.39 -7.11 -19.42
N GLY A 44 -60.19 -6.99 -20.02
CA GLY A 44 -59.97 -6.51 -21.39
C GLY A 44 -58.65 -7.01 -21.99
N MET A 45 -58.65 -7.42 -23.25
CA MET A 45 -57.48 -7.88 -24.05
C MET A 45 -56.72 -6.65 -24.64
N ASP A 46 -55.49 -6.69 -25.17
CA ASP A 46 -54.49 -7.76 -25.48
C ASP A 46 -53.05 -7.14 -25.34
N MET A 47 -51.86 -7.58 -25.78
CA MET A 47 -51.34 -8.55 -26.78
C MET A 47 -49.98 -9.18 -26.35
N ASP A 48 -49.57 -10.21 -27.10
CA ASP A 48 -48.19 -10.71 -27.36
C ASP A 48 -47.38 -11.37 -26.21
N THR A 49 -47.29 -12.70 -26.29
CA THR A 49 -46.44 -13.53 -25.44
C THR A 49 -45.07 -13.80 -26.10
N ARG A 50 -43.98 -13.45 -25.42
CA ARG A 50 -42.64 -13.98 -25.75
C ARG A 50 -41.69 -14.03 -24.55
N LEU A 51 -40.93 -15.13 -24.46
CA LEU A 51 -39.73 -15.32 -23.63
C LEU A 51 -39.87 -15.28 -22.09
N CYS A 52 -40.59 -16.25 -21.52
CA CYS A 52 -40.23 -16.78 -20.20
C CYS A 52 -39.34 -18.02 -20.34
N LEU A 53 -38.08 -17.95 -19.88
CA LEU A 53 -37.19 -19.10 -19.67
C LEU A 53 -36.60 -19.05 -18.24
N PRO A 54 -36.31 -20.20 -17.60
CA PRO A 54 -36.34 -20.28 -16.14
C PRO A 54 -35.03 -19.89 -15.44
N TRP A 55 -35.18 -19.11 -14.35
CA TRP A 55 -34.15 -18.63 -13.42
C TRP A 55 -33.38 -19.72 -12.61
N ARG A 56 -33.40 -20.99 -13.01
CA ARG A 56 -32.82 -22.10 -12.22
C ARG A 56 -31.36 -22.47 -12.53
N THR A 57 -30.83 -22.12 -13.70
CA THR A 57 -29.46 -22.53 -14.10
C THR A 57 -28.34 -21.67 -13.51
N SER A 58 -28.65 -20.46 -13.02
CA SER A 58 -27.66 -19.58 -12.39
C SER A 58 -27.10 -20.16 -11.09
N LYS A 59 -27.95 -20.77 -10.25
CA LYS A 59 -27.59 -21.20 -8.90
C LYS A 59 -26.55 -22.33 -8.89
N ASP A 60 -26.73 -23.38 -9.70
CA ASP A 60 -25.76 -24.50 -9.76
C ASP A 60 -24.41 -24.09 -10.35
N LEU A 61 -24.39 -23.12 -11.27
CA LEU A 61 -23.15 -22.53 -11.79
C LEU A 61 -22.48 -21.61 -10.76
N LEU A 62 -23.27 -20.89 -9.97
CA LEU A 62 -22.80 -20.03 -8.88
C LEU A 62 -22.21 -20.86 -7.73
N ASP A 63 -22.92 -21.90 -7.28
CA ASP A 63 -22.45 -22.82 -6.23
C ASP A 63 -21.17 -23.56 -6.67
N ARG A 64 -21.02 -23.91 -7.96
CA ARG A 64 -19.75 -24.44 -8.50
C ARG A 64 -18.61 -23.40 -8.54
N LYS A 65 -18.89 -22.11 -8.72
CA LYS A 65 -17.89 -21.03 -8.56
C LYS A 65 -17.52 -20.82 -7.09
N ILE A 66 -18.51 -20.80 -6.19
CA ILE A 66 -18.33 -20.62 -4.74
C ILE A 66 -17.53 -21.77 -4.12
N LEU A 67 -17.88 -23.02 -4.43
CA LEU A 67 -17.17 -24.21 -3.94
C LEU A 67 -15.73 -24.30 -4.46
N LYS A 68 -15.42 -23.74 -5.64
CA LYS A 68 -14.03 -23.61 -6.11
C LYS A 68 -13.27 -22.48 -5.38
N LYS A 69 -13.86 -21.30 -5.15
CA LYS A 69 -13.22 -20.24 -4.33
C LYS A 69 -12.91 -20.71 -2.90
N LYS A 70 -13.76 -21.54 -2.29
CA LYS A 70 -13.67 -21.94 -0.87
C LYS A 70 -12.47 -22.84 -0.46
N ARG A 71 -11.70 -23.44 -1.37
CA ARG A 71 -10.68 -24.46 -0.98
C ARG A 71 -9.23 -24.00 -0.88
N TYR A 72 -8.85 -22.86 -1.46
CA TYR A 72 -7.44 -22.40 -1.51
C TYR A 72 -7.24 -20.88 -1.41
N MET A 73 -8.28 -20.08 -1.15
CA MET A 73 -8.11 -18.62 -1.05
C MET A 73 -7.47 -18.19 0.28
N HIS A 74 -6.38 -17.43 0.19
CA HIS A 74 -6.03 -16.47 1.23
C HIS A 74 -7.11 -15.39 1.26
N MET A 75 -7.85 -15.31 2.37
CA MET A 75 -9.11 -14.57 2.44
C MET A 75 -8.85 -13.07 2.68
N THR A 76 -8.79 -12.30 1.58
CA THR A 76 -8.66 -10.83 1.58
C THR A 76 -9.97 -10.13 1.92
N THR A 77 -9.91 -8.83 2.23
CA THR A 77 -11.07 -7.92 2.35
C THR A 77 -12.06 -8.11 1.22
N VAL A 78 -11.54 -8.27 0.00
CA VAL A 78 -12.32 -8.39 -1.22
C VAL A 78 -13.02 -9.74 -1.29
N THR A 79 -12.33 -10.85 -1.00
CA THR A 79 -12.98 -12.18 -0.95
C THR A 79 -14.10 -12.27 0.08
N SER A 80 -13.98 -11.54 1.20
CA SER A 80 -15.02 -11.45 2.25
C SER A 80 -16.18 -10.54 1.85
N ALA A 81 -15.92 -9.39 1.22
CA ALA A 81 -16.95 -8.47 0.72
C ALA A 81 -17.73 -9.04 -0.48
N HIS A 82 -17.12 -9.92 -1.29
CA HIS A 82 -17.74 -10.54 -2.46
C HIS A 82 -18.97 -11.41 -2.19
N PHE A 83 -19.29 -11.70 -0.92
CA PHE A 83 -20.56 -12.32 -0.56
C PHE A 83 -21.78 -11.42 -0.81
N PHE A 84 -21.59 -10.11 -0.98
CA PHE A 84 -22.66 -9.10 -1.07
C PHE A 84 -22.57 -8.18 -2.31
N PHE A 85 -22.22 -8.75 -3.47
CA PHE A 85 -22.36 -8.11 -4.80
C PHE A 85 -21.59 -6.81 -5.05
N PHE A 86 -20.46 -6.60 -4.35
CA PHE A 86 -19.52 -5.54 -4.71
C PHE A 86 -18.79 -5.89 -6.02
N PHE A 87 -18.67 -4.93 -6.94
CA PHE A 87 -17.64 -4.98 -7.97
C PHE A 87 -16.31 -4.47 -7.40
N ALA A 88 -15.23 -5.22 -7.61
CA ALA A 88 -13.93 -4.91 -7.01
C ALA A 88 -12.84 -4.60 -8.05
N CYS A 89 -12.22 -3.42 -7.92
CA CYS A 89 -11.19 -2.89 -8.81
C CYS A 89 -9.90 -2.57 -8.06
N PHE A 90 -8.77 -3.01 -8.61
CA PHE A 90 -7.43 -2.69 -8.10
C PHE A 90 -6.59 -2.01 -9.20
N PRO A 91 -6.38 -0.68 -9.13
CA PRO A 91 -5.39 -0.01 -9.95
C PRO A 91 -4.02 0.12 -9.24
N GLY A 92 -2.93 -0.14 -9.95
CA GLY A 92 -1.55 0.15 -9.52
C GLY A 92 -0.77 -1.04 -8.90
N LYS A 93 -0.01 -0.79 -7.83
CA LYS A 93 1.01 -1.68 -7.22
C LYS A 93 0.38 -2.87 -6.49
N TRP A 94 0.56 -4.11 -6.96
CA TRP A 94 0.11 -5.31 -6.22
C TRP A 94 1.14 -5.81 -5.20
N HIS A 95 2.32 -6.22 -5.68
CA HIS A 95 3.48 -6.62 -4.86
C HIS A 95 3.27 -7.80 -3.87
N LEU A 96 2.26 -8.66 -4.10
CA LEU A 96 2.00 -9.87 -3.29
C LEU A 96 2.13 -11.17 -4.11
N GLY A 97 3.13 -11.23 -5.00
CA GLY A 97 3.39 -12.37 -5.88
C GLY A 97 2.59 -12.36 -7.18
N LEU A 98 2.83 -13.36 -8.05
CA LEU A 98 2.12 -13.48 -9.33
C LEU A 98 1.83 -14.94 -9.75
N ASN A 99 2.89 -15.73 -9.99
CA ASN A 99 2.84 -17.09 -10.53
C ASN A 99 3.49 -18.11 -9.58
N CYS A 100 3.05 -19.37 -9.63
CA CYS A 100 3.54 -20.44 -8.74
C CYS A 100 4.44 -21.46 -9.48
N ALA A 101 3.90 -22.08 -10.54
CA ALA A 101 4.49 -23.22 -11.23
C ALA A 101 4.74 -22.96 -12.73
N SER A 102 4.03 -22.00 -13.32
CA SER A 102 4.16 -21.61 -14.72
C SER A 102 3.87 -20.11 -14.90
N ALA A 103 4.47 -19.49 -15.92
CA ALA A 103 4.33 -18.07 -16.23
C ALA A 103 2.88 -17.56 -16.49
N ASN A 104 1.88 -18.46 -16.55
CA ASN A 104 0.49 -18.14 -16.85
C ASN A 104 -0.53 -18.65 -15.81
N ASP A 105 -0.10 -19.29 -14.71
CA ASP A 105 -1.07 -19.80 -13.71
C ASP A 105 -1.69 -18.69 -12.85
N HIS A 106 -1.01 -17.55 -12.72
CA HIS A 106 -1.48 -16.36 -12.02
C HIS A 106 -1.95 -16.65 -10.57
N CYS A 107 -1.40 -17.67 -9.91
CA CYS A 107 -1.91 -18.17 -8.62
C CYS A 107 -2.03 -17.09 -7.53
N HIS A 108 -1.15 -16.09 -7.55
CA HIS A 108 -1.08 -14.97 -6.59
C HIS A 108 -1.58 -13.64 -7.18
N HIS A 109 -2.13 -13.63 -8.38
CA HIS A 109 -2.65 -12.43 -9.06
C HIS A 109 -3.93 -11.88 -8.38
N PRO A 110 -4.21 -10.56 -8.37
CA PRO A 110 -5.37 -9.96 -7.70
C PRO A 110 -6.73 -10.62 -7.97
N LEU A 111 -6.97 -11.11 -9.19
CA LEU A 111 -8.23 -11.79 -9.55
C LEU A 111 -8.42 -13.14 -8.82
N ASN A 112 -7.33 -13.83 -8.47
CA ASN A 112 -7.36 -15.01 -7.61
C ASN A 112 -7.40 -14.65 -6.11
N HIS A 113 -7.17 -13.37 -5.77
CA HIS A 113 -7.31 -12.81 -4.42
C HIS A 113 -8.56 -11.94 -4.24
N GLY A 114 -9.54 -12.09 -5.14
CA GLY A 114 -10.91 -11.62 -4.94
C GLY A 114 -11.42 -10.65 -5.98
N PHE A 115 -10.56 -9.80 -6.53
CA PHE A 115 -10.93 -8.69 -7.41
C PHE A 115 -11.56 -9.14 -8.74
N ASP A 116 -12.51 -8.38 -9.28
CA ASP A 116 -13.04 -8.60 -10.63
C ASP A 116 -12.16 -7.97 -11.71
N TYR A 117 -11.48 -6.87 -11.37
CA TYR A 117 -10.67 -6.08 -12.29
C TYR A 117 -9.33 -5.66 -11.68
N PHE A 118 -8.27 -5.77 -12.48
CA PHE A 118 -6.93 -5.29 -12.17
C PHE A 118 -6.38 -4.47 -13.35
N TYR A 119 -5.80 -3.30 -13.06
CA TYR A 119 -4.99 -2.55 -14.02
C TYR A 119 -3.76 -1.96 -13.33
N GLY A 120 -2.58 -2.53 -13.54
CA GLY A 120 -1.40 -2.03 -12.85
C GLY A 120 -0.17 -2.92 -12.94
N MET A 121 0.70 -2.76 -11.94
CA MET A 121 1.99 -3.43 -11.85
C MET A 121 1.88 -4.60 -10.85
N PRO A 122 2.20 -5.85 -11.25
CA PRO A 122 2.11 -7.00 -10.33
C PRO A 122 3.15 -6.94 -9.21
N PHE A 123 4.22 -6.17 -9.39
CA PHE A 123 5.31 -5.96 -8.43
C PHE A 123 5.34 -4.50 -7.93
N SER A 124 6.35 -4.13 -7.14
CA SER A 124 6.58 -2.72 -6.80
C SER A 124 7.27 -1.98 -7.94
N MET A 125 7.00 -0.68 -8.08
CA MET A 125 7.89 0.19 -8.82
C MET A 125 9.28 0.13 -8.18
N MET A 126 10.30 -0.10 -9.00
CA MET A 126 11.71 -0.19 -8.60
C MET A 126 12.51 0.87 -9.36
N ALA A 127 13.57 1.38 -8.76
CA ALA A 127 14.53 2.27 -9.42
C ALA A 127 15.30 1.57 -10.57
N ASP A 128 15.22 0.25 -10.68
CA ASP A 128 15.59 -0.52 -11.89
C ASP A 128 14.72 -0.24 -13.13
N CYS A 129 13.46 0.18 -12.96
CA CYS A 129 12.53 0.49 -14.06
C CYS A 129 12.89 1.78 -14.81
N GLU A 130 13.70 2.63 -14.19
CA GLU A 130 14.31 3.82 -14.80
C GLU A 130 15.84 3.64 -14.88
N ARG A 131 16.51 4.48 -15.66
CA ARG A 131 17.99 4.56 -15.66
C ARG A 131 18.52 5.37 -14.46
N TRP A 132 18.01 5.06 -13.28
CA TRP A 132 18.29 5.75 -12.01
C TRP A 132 19.60 5.28 -11.36
N GLY A 133 20.24 6.12 -10.54
CA GLY A 133 21.52 5.80 -9.89
C GLY A 133 21.39 4.80 -8.73
N LEU A 134 20.38 4.99 -7.88
CA LEU A 134 20.06 4.15 -6.71
C LEU A 134 19.22 2.91 -7.09
N SER A 135 19.59 2.19 -8.15
CA SER A 135 18.82 1.03 -8.61
C SER A 135 19.13 -0.24 -7.80
N GLU A 136 18.10 -1.04 -7.51
CA GLU A 136 18.13 -2.11 -6.52
C GLU A 136 18.91 -3.34 -7.00
N LYS A 137 18.71 -3.75 -8.25
CA LYS A 137 19.37 -4.93 -8.86
C LYS A 137 20.44 -4.51 -9.87
N ARG A 138 20.07 -3.64 -10.82
CA ARG A 138 20.88 -3.30 -12.00
C ARG A 138 22.20 -2.62 -11.62
N ALA A 139 22.18 -1.57 -10.79
CA ALA A 139 23.39 -0.81 -10.46
C ALA A 139 24.48 -1.67 -9.79
N VAL A 140 24.10 -2.60 -8.91
CA VAL A 140 25.02 -3.55 -8.28
C VAL A 140 25.54 -4.57 -9.30
N LEU A 141 24.67 -5.08 -10.18
CA LEU A 141 25.02 -6.12 -11.16
C LEU A 141 25.89 -5.58 -12.29
N GLU A 142 25.56 -4.41 -12.86
CA GLU A 142 26.38 -3.69 -13.85
C GLU A 142 27.76 -3.36 -13.27
N ARG A 143 27.83 -2.87 -12.02
CA ARG A 143 29.12 -2.60 -11.35
C ARG A 143 29.96 -3.88 -11.17
N ARG A 144 29.35 -4.99 -10.75
CA ARG A 144 30.05 -6.28 -10.57
C ARG A 144 30.56 -6.82 -11.92
N LEU A 145 29.72 -6.85 -12.95
CA LEU A 145 30.09 -7.31 -14.29
C LEU A 145 31.18 -6.43 -14.91
N GLY A 146 31.10 -5.11 -14.74
CA GLY A 146 32.13 -4.16 -15.16
C GLY A 146 33.49 -4.41 -14.50
N ILE A 147 33.52 -4.60 -13.17
CA ILE A 147 34.76 -4.95 -12.43
C ILE A 147 35.33 -6.30 -12.91
N CYS A 148 34.49 -7.32 -13.05
CA CYS A 148 34.93 -8.62 -13.59
C CYS A 148 35.49 -8.48 -15.02
N SER A 149 34.84 -7.69 -15.88
CA SER A 149 35.33 -7.41 -17.24
C SER A 149 36.68 -6.68 -17.21
N GLN A 150 36.89 -5.72 -16.31
CA GLN A 150 38.17 -5.01 -16.16
C GLN A 150 39.30 -5.93 -15.69
N LEU A 151 39.02 -6.82 -14.72
CA LEU A 151 39.99 -7.80 -14.24
C LEU A 151 40.38 -8.82 -15.32
N VAL A 152 39.41 -9.29 -16.10
CA VAL A 152 39.67 -10.21 -17.23
C VAL A 152 40.38 -9.49 -18.39
N ALA A 153 40.07 -8.22 -18.66
CA ALA A 153 40.80 -7.38 -19.61
C ALA A 153 42.27 -7.21 -19.21
N LEU A 154 42.54 -6.92 -17.94
CA LEU A 154 43.90 -6.81 -17.40
C LEU A 154 44.65 -8.15 -17.53
N ALA A 155 44.01 -9.26 -17.18
CA ALA A 155 44.61 -10.60 -17.36
C ALA A 155 44.92 -10.90 -18.85
N ALA A 156 44.00 -10.58 -19.77
CA ALA A 156 44.23 -10.73 -21.21
C ALA A 156 45.40 -9.85 -21.71
N LEU A 157 45.51 -8.62 -21.23
CA LEU A 157 46.60 -7.70 -21.54
C LEU A 157 47.94 -8.24 -21.01
N THR A 158 48.02 -8.66 -19.74
CA THR A 158 49.23 -9.22 -19.13
C THR A 158 49.68 -10.50 -19.83
N LEU A 159 48.75 -11.40 -20.17
CA LEU A 159 49.05 -12.61 -20.96
C LEU A 159 49.53 -12.25 -22.37
N THR A 160 48.95 -11.23 -23.01
CA THR A 160 49.39 -10.75 -24.33
C THR A 160 50.80 -10.18 -24.26
N ILE A 161 51.09 -9.31 -23.30
CA ILE A 161 52.42 -8.72 -23.10
C ILE A 161 53.43 -9.81 -22.79
N GLY A 162 53.15 -10.70 -21.83
CA GLY A 162 54.03 -11.82 -21.48
C GLY A 162 54.26 -12.82 -22.62
N LYS A 163 53.30 -12.95 -23.55
CA LYS A 163 53.47 -13.74 -24.77
C LYS A 163 54.35 -13.04 -25.81
N LEU A 164 54.16 -11.74 -26.03
CA LEU A 164 54.93 -10.93 -26.98
C LEU A 164 56.37 -10.68 -26.51
N THR A 165 56.63 -10.61 -25.21
CA THR A 165 57.98 -10.50 -24.61
C THR A 165 58.66 -11.85 -24.41
N HIS A 166 58.04 -12.96 -24.85
CA HIS A 166 58.51 -14.33 -24.67
C HIS A 166 58.69 -14.79 -23.20
N LEU A 167 58.23 -14.01 -22.21
CA LEU A 167 58.28 -14.35 -20.79
C LEU A 167 57.35 -15.52 -20.40
N ILE A 168 56.28 -15.77 -21.18
CA ILE A 168 55.30 -16.82 -20.91
C ILE A 168 55.29 -17.85 -22.06
N PRO A 169 55.75 -19.10 -21.84
CA PRO A 169 55.78 -20.17 -22.84
C PRO A 169 54.42 -20.83 -23.07
N ALA A 170 53.35 -20.05 -23.17
CA ALA A 170 51.98 -20.52 -23.44
C ALA A 170 51.60 -20.42 -24.92
N SER A 171 50.52 -21.08 -25.33
CA SER A 171 49.84 -20.81 -26.61
C SER A 171 49.07 -19.47 -26.57
N TRP A 172 48.52 -19.03 -27.69
CA TRP A 172 47.57 -17.90 -27.73
C TRP A 172 46.18 -18.24 -27.15
N THR A 173 45.90 -19.53 -26.88
CA THR A 173 44.59 -20.01 -26.43
C THR A 173 44.06 -19.32 -25.17
N PRO A 174 44.86 -19.08 -24.10
CA PRO A 174 44.39 -18.36 -22.92
C PRO A 174 44.06 -16.89 -23.22
N VAL A 175 44.87 -16.20 -24.03
CA VAL A 175 44.63 -14.81 -24.45
C VAL A 175 43.31 -14.68 -25.21
N ILE A 176 43.03 -15.62 -26.12
CA ILE A 176 41.78 -15.65 -26.89
C ILE A 176 40.58 -15.87 -25.95
N TRP A 177 40.64 -16.86 -25.06
CA TRP A 177 39.54 -17.12 -24.11
C TRP A 177 39.33 -15.97 -23.11
N SER A 178 40.39 -15.35 -22.59
CA SER A 178 40.26 -14.17 -21.73
C SER A 178 39.66 -12.98 -22.50
N THR A 179 40.07 -12.74 -23.74
CA THR A 179 39.49 -11.68 -24.59
C THR A 179 38.00 -11.93 -24.86
N VAL A 180 37.62 -13.17 -25.22
CA VAL A 180 36.22 -13.56 -25.44
C VAL A 180 35.40 -13.42 -24.15
N MET A 181 35.93 -13.86 -23.00
CA MET A 181 35.27 -13.72 -21.70
C MET A 181 35.09 -12.25 -21.31
N CYS A 182 36.09 -11.39 -21.55
CA CYS A 182 35.98 -9.95 -21.35
C CYS A 182 34.84 -9.34 -22.19
N LEU A 183 34.78 -9.66 -23.48
CA LEU A 183 33.75 -9.16 -24.39
C LEU A 183 32.35 -9.65 -23.99
N LEU A 184 32.21 -10.89 -23.54
CA LEU A 184 30.96 -11.43 -23.00
C LEU A 184 30.53 -10.70 -21.73
N LEU A 185 31.42 -10.56 -20.74
CA LEU A 185 31.12 -9.86 -19.49
C LEU A 185 30.72 -8.39 -19.73
N PHE A 186 31.45 -7.68 -20.59
CA PHE A 186 31.13 -6.31 -20.99
C PHE A 186 29.76 -6.22 -21.68
N SER A 187 29.51 -7.09 -22.68
CA SER A 187 28.24 -7.09 -23.42
C SER A 187 27.05 -7.42 -22.52
N THR A 188 27.21 -8.37 -21.58
CA THR A 188 26.20 -8.65 -20.56
C THR A 188 25.98 -7.42 -19.68
N SER A 189 27.04 -6.74 -19.23
CA SER A 189 26.93 -5.51 -18.44
C SER A 189 26.21 -4.37 -19.17
N CYS A 190 26.27 -4.29 -20.50
CA CYS A 190 25.55 -3.27 -21.27
C CYS A 190 24.07 -3.60 -21.52
N VAL A 191 23.68 -4.87 -21.45
CA VAL A 191 22.33 -5.35 -21.82
C VAL A 191 21.49 -5.76 -20.61
N VAL A 192 22.12 -6.18 -19.50
CA VAL A 192 21.42 -6.72 -18.33
C VAL A 192 20.43 -5.74 -17.71
N GLY A 193 20.75 -4.45 -17.67
CA GLY A 193 19.83 -3.42 -17.17
C GLY A 193 18.55 -3.31 -17.99
N THR A 194 18.66 -3.43 -19.32
CA THR A 194 17.51 -3.47 -20.22
C THR A 194 16.69 -4.75 -20.00
N LEU A 195 17.33 -5.89 -19.77
CA LEU A 195 16.65 -7.16 -19.49
C LEU A 195 15.87 -7.12 -18.16
N ILE A 196 16.44 -6.54 -17.10
CA ILE A 196 15.76 -6.34 -15.81
C ILE A 196 14.49 -5.48 -16.00
N ALA A 197 14.61 -4.35 -16.69
CA ALA A 197 13.46 -3.49 -16.97
C ALA A 197 12.35 -4.20 -17.77
N HIS A 198 12.70 -5.03 -18.77
CA HIS A 198 11.69 -5.82 -19.50
C HIS A 198 11.11 -6.96 -18.66
N ALA A 199 11.89 -7.55 -17.73
CA ALA A 199 11.46 -8.66 -16.90
C ALA A 199 10.53 -8.24 -15.75
N ASP A 200 10.84 -7.14 -15.06
CA ASP A 200 10.16 -6.72 -13.84
C ASP A 200 9.15 -5.57 -14.05
N CYS A 201 9.36 -4.71 -15.05
CA CYS A 201 8.65 -3.44 -15.20
C CYS A 201 7.65 -3.49 -16.36
N PHE A 202 6.44 -3.98 -16.09
CA PHE A 202 5.37 -4.12 -17.07
C PHE A 202 4.00 -3.91 -16.43
N LEU A 203 3.03 -3.46 -17.24
CA LEU A 203 1.64 -3.31 -16.85
C LEU A 203 0.79 -4.49 -17.32
N MET A 204 -0.20 -4.85 -16.50
CA MET A 204 -1.20 -5.85 -16.82
C MET A 204 -2.61 -5.26 -16.68
N ARG A 205 -3.49 -5.61 -17.62
CA ARG A 205 -4.95 -5.48 -17.50
C ARG A 205 -5.52 -6.89 -17.33
N ASN A 206 -5.96 -7.21 -16.13
CA ASN A 206 -6.26 -8.59 -15.70
C ASN A 206 -5.08 -9.53 -16.03
N HIS A 207 -5.32 -10.78 -16.41
CA HIS A 207 -4.26 -11.75 -16.77
C HIS A 207 -3.49 -11.45 -18.09
N SER A 208 -3.64 -10.25 -18.67
CA SER A 208 -2.96 -9.85 -19.91
C SER A 208 -1.97 -8.73 -19.67
N ILE A 209 -0.70 -8.96 -19.98
CA ILE A 209 0.29 -7.88 -20.13
C ILE A 209 -0.20 -6.94 -21.25
N THR A 210 -0.18 -5.63 -20.98
CA THR A 210 -0.56 -4.59 -21.94
C THR A 210 0.62 -3.72 -22.35
N GLU A 211 1.56 -3.46 -21.46
CA GLU A 211 2.75 -2.66 -21.74
C GLU A 211 3.98 -3.34 -21.14
N GLN A 212 4.97 -3.68 -21.97
CA GLN A 212 6.25 -4.27 -21.56
C GLN A 212 7.35 -3.80 -22.52
N PRO A 213 8.37 -3.06 -22.07
CA PRO A 213 8.51 -2.48 -20.73
C PRO A 213 7.53 -1.33 -20.52
N MET A 214 7.13 -1.10 -19.26
CA MET A 214 6.25 -0.01 -18.85
C MET A 214 6.83 1.37 -19.20
N ARG A 215 6.00 2.31 -19.67
CA ARG A 215 6.36 3.72 -19.81
C ARG A 215 5.67 4.51 -18.70
N SER A 216 6.41 4.66 -17.62
CA SER A 216 6.08 5.42 -16.40
C SER A 216 5.31 6.74 -16.66
N GLN A 217 5.74 7.54 -17.64
CA GLN A 217 5.07 8.79 -18.06
C GLN A 217 3.58 8.63 -18.45
N ARG A 218 3.17 7.47 -19.01
CA ARG A 218 1.78 7.18 -19.39
C ARG A 218 1.00 6.46 -18.27
N THR A 219 1.70 5.84 -17.32
CA THR A 219 1.09 4.99 -16.30
C THR A 219 0.12 5.77 -15.41
N MET A 220 0.45 6.99 -14.99
CA MET A 220 -0.40 7.77 -14.06
C MET A 220 -1.72 8.24 -14.71
N PRO A 221 -1.73 8.84 -15.92
CA PRO A 221 -2.97 9.15 -16.63
C PRO A 221 -3.84 7.92 -16.93
N LEU A 222 -3.24 6.78 -17.30
CA LEU A 222 -3.97 5.54 -17.58
C LEU A 222 -4.64 4.98 -16.31
N MET A 223 -3.95 5.00 -15.16
CA MET A 223 -4.58 4.60 -13.89
C MET A 223 -5.75 5.52 -13.50
N LEU A 224 -5.63 6.84 -13.64
CA LEU A 224 -6.75 7.76 -13.41
C LEU A 224 -7.93 7.50 -14.35
N HIS A 225 -7.66 7.24 -15.63
CA HIS A 225 -8.69 6.89 -16.60
C HIS A 225 -9.43 5.61 -16.21
N GLU A 226 -8.70 4.57 -15.81
CA GLU A 226 -9.27 3.28 -15.36
C GLU A 226 -10.10 3.44 -14.08
N VAL A 227 -9.64 4.26 -13.11
CA VAL A 227 -10.43 4.63 -11.91
C VAL A 227 -11.72 5.34 -12.29
N SER A 228 -11.64 6.44 -13.06
CA SER A 228 -12.82 7.26 -13.39
C SER A 228 -13.84 6.44 -14.20
N SER A 229 -13.36 5.64 -15.15
CA SER A 229 -14.18 4.72 -15.93
C SER A 229 -14.78 3.59 -15.09
N PHE A 230 -14.08 3.08 -14.06
CA PHE A 230 -14.65 2.11 -13.12
C PHE A 230 -15.78 2.72 -12.29
N LEU A 231 -15.59 3.91 -11.70
CA LEU A 231 -16.61 4.61 -10.91
C LEU A 231 -17.86 4.88 -11.76
N LYS A 232 -17.68 5.44 -12.96
CA LYS A 232 -18.76 5.76 -13.92
C LYS A 232 -19.60 4.55 -14.32
N ARG A 233 -18.98 3.39 -14.54
CA ARG A 233 -19.67 2.14 -14.88
C ARG A 233 -20.44 1.54 -13.70
N ASN A 234 -20.00 1.76 -12.46
CA ASN A 234 -20.55 1.08 -11.28
C ASN A 234 -21.42 1.96 -10.38
N LYS A 235 -21.63 3.25 -10.70
CA LYS A 235 -22.37 4.22 -9.88
C LYS A 235 -23.82 3.88 -9.47
N GLN A 236 -24.41 2.83 -10.04
CA GLN A 236 -25.73 2.30 -9.69
C GLN A 236 -25.70 1.17 -8.66
N GLY A 237 -24.52 0.76 -8.18
CA GLY A 237 -24.35 -0.34 -7.23
C GLY A 237 -23.16 -0.16 -6.29
N PRO A 238 -23.01 -1.05 -5.29
CA PRO A 238 -21.87 -1.03 -4.38
C PRO A 238 -20.57 -1.40 -5.12
N PHE A 239 -19.52 -0.63 -4.89
CA PHE A 239 -18.20 -0.84 -5.47
C PHE A 239 -17.11 -0.82 -4.39
N LEU A 240 -16.01 -1.54 -4.65
CA LEU A 240 -14.78 -1.46 -3.87
C LEU A 240 -13.64 -1.07 -4.80
N LEU A 241 -13.12 0.14 -4.61
CA LEU A 241 -11.94 0.64 -5.30
C LEU A 241 -10.74 0.57 -4.35
N PHE A 242 -9.71 -0.19 -4.72
CA PHE A 242 -8.42 -0.21 -4.03
C PHE A 242 -7.38 0.46 -4.92
N MET A 243 -7.20 1.78 -4.77
CA MET A 243 -6.18 2.54 -5.50
C MET A 243 -4.83 2.39 -4.80
N SER A 244 -3.89 1.64 -5.40
CA SER A 244 -2.54 1.45 -4.88
C SER A 244 -1.53 2.21 -5.72
N PHE A 245 -1.31 3.47 -5.39
CA PHE A 245 -0.40 4.36 -6.10
C PHE A 245 1.02 3.76 -6.21
N LEU A 246 1.69 4.01 -7.34
CA LEU A 246 3.14 3.77 -7.46
C LEU A 246 3.93 4.83 -6.67
N HIS A 247 3.36 6.03 -6.58
CA HIS A 247 3.80 7.14 -5.76
C HIS A 247 3.65 6.80 -4.27
N VAL A 248 4.56 7.15 -3.37
CA VAL A 248 5.79 7.96 -3.55
C VAL A 248 7.06 7.11 -3.48
N HIS A 249 7.06 5.95 -4.15
CA HIS A 249 8.22 5.05 -4.17
C HIS A 249 9.30 5.53 -5.15
N THR A 250 10.57 5.27 -4.83
CA THR A 250 11.68 5.45 -5.79
C THR A 250 11.43 4.58 -7.04
N PRO A 251 11.64 5.12 -8.27
CA PRO A 251 12.44 6.30 -8.61
C PRO A 251 11.62 7.60 -8.80
N LEU A 252 10.47 7.77 -8.14
CA LEU A 252 9.71 9.03 -8.10
C LEU A 252 9.39 9.59 -9.50
N VAL A 253 8.79 8.78 -10.37
CA VAL A 253 8.47 9.24 -11.72
C VAL A 253 7.25 10.15 -11.69
N THR A 254 7.49 11.42 -11.99
CA THR A 254 6.51 12.50 -11.95
C THR A 254 6.38 13.14 -13.33
N THR A 255 5.17 13.56 -13.74
CA THR A 255 4.99 14.27 -15.01
C THR A 255 5.56 15.70 -15.00
N GLU A 256 5.75 16.26 -16.20
CA GLU A 256 6.33 17.60 -16.40
C GLU A 256 5.50 18.72 -15.74
N ASN A 257 4.22 18.47 -15.45
CA ASN A 257 3.35 19.42 -14.77
C ASN A 257 3.68 19.64 -13.29
N PHE A 258 4.39 18.72 -12.62
CA PHE A 258 4.74 18.84 -11.21
C PHE A 258 6.25 18.93 -10.97
N ARG A 259 7.07 18.46 -11.92
CA ARG A 259 8.53 18.40 -11.81
C ARG A 259 9.17 19.77 -11.53
N GLY A 260 9.97 19.85 -10.47
CA GLY A 260 10.72 21.04 -10.06
C GLY A 260 9.88 22.13 -9.40
N ARG A 261 8.74 21.78 -8.78
CA ARG A 261 7.85 22.74 -8.11
C ARG A 261 7.91 22.68 -6.59
N SER A 262 8.10 21.49 -6.04
CA SER A 262 7.98 21.27 -4.61
C SER A 262 9.26 21.66 -3.84
N PRO A 263 9.15 22.27 -2.63
CA PRO A 263 10.31 22.53 -1.79
C PRO A 263 11.03 21.26 -1.31
N HIS A 264 10.38 20.09 -1.35
CA HIS A 264 11.02 18.80 -1.05
C HIS A 264 11.56 18.10 -2.32
N GLY A 265 11.83 18.88 -3.39
CA GLY A 265 12.36 18.37 -4.65
C GLY A 265 11.48 17.29 -5.27
N LEU A 266 12.11 16.32 -5.95
CA LEU A 266 11.38 15.30 -6.71
C LEU A 266 10.51 14.36 -5.85
N TYR A 267 10.82 14.18 -4.56
CA TYR A 267 9.91 13.48 -3.64
C TYR A 267 8.64 14.29 -3.39
N GLY A 268 8.80 15.60 -3.18
CA GLY A 268 7.69 16.54 -3.06
C GLY A 268 6.87 16.66 -4.35
N ASP A 269 7.52 16.79 -5.51
CA ASP A 269 6.86 16.84 -6.83
C ASP A 269 5.96 15.59 -7.04
N ASN A 270 6.46 14.41 -6.66
CA ASN A 270 5.73 13.15 -6.74
C ASN A 270 4.58 13.07 -5.71
N THR A 271 4.77 13.65 -4.52
CA THR A 271 3.72 13.76 -3.49
C THR A 271 2.59 14.69 -3.94
N GLU A 272 2.92 15.83 -4.56
CA GLU A 272 1.94 16.80 -5.08
C GLU A 272 1.15 16.25 -6.29
N GLU A 273 1.79 15.45 -7.15
CA GLU A 273 1.09 14.73 -8.22
C GLU A 273 0.12 13.68 -7.67
N MET A 274 0.50 12.95 -6.61
CA MET A 274 -0.38 11.99 -5.94
C MET A 274 -1.58 12.69 -5.27
N ASP A 275 -1.37 13.83 -4.61
CA ASP A 275 -2.45 14.63 -4.02
C ASP A 275 -3.44 15.12 -5.09
N TRP A 276 -2.94 15.64 -6.21
CA TRP A 276 -3.78 15.99 -7.36
C TRP A 276 -4.56 14.78 -7.91
N MET A 277 -3.94 13.59 -8.01
CA MET A 277 -4.65 12.37 -8.41
C MET A 277 -5.79 12.01 -7.43
N VAL A 278 -5.57 12.15 -6.12
CA VAL A 278 -6.63 11.96 -5.11
C VAL A 278 -7.75 12.98 -5.32
N GLY A 279 -7.41 14.24 -5.61
CA GLY A 279 -8.36 15.27 -6.04
C GLY A 279 -9.24 14.82 -7.21
N GLN A 280 -8.66 14.36 -8.31
CA GLN A 280 -9.41 13.90 -9.50
C GLN A 280 -10.34 12.70 -9.23
N ILE A 281 -10.00 11.85 -8.25
CA ILE A 281 -10.88 10.75 -7.80
C ILE A 281 -12.05 11.31 -6.98
N LEU A 282 -11.81 12.27 -6.09
CA LEU A 282 -12.85 12.95 -5.32
C LEU A 282 -13.79 13.77 -6.23
N ASP A 283 -13.25 14.49 -7.22
CA ASP A 283 -14.00 15.23 -8.23
C ASP A 283 -14.89 14.30 -9.07
N THR A 284 -14.40 13.09 -9.39
CA THR A 284 -15.22 12.06 -10.05
C THR A 284 -16.35 11.58 -9.15
N LEU A 285 -16.10 11.35 -7.86
CA LEU A 285 -17.15 10.96 -6.91
C LEU A 285 -18.22 12.05 -6.75
N ASP A 286 -17.84 13.33 -6.80
CA ASP A 286 -18.79 14.44 -6.71
C ASP A 286 -19.61 14.60 -8.00
N THR A 287 -18.94 14.59 -9.16
CA THR A 287 -19.56 14.68 -10.49
C THR A 287 -20.59 13.58 -10.74
N GLU A 288 -20.33 12.36 -10.26
CA GLU A 288 -21.22 11.21 -10.42
C GLU A 288 -22.26 11.06 -9.27
N GLY A 289 -22.29 11.99 -8.30
CA GLY A 289 -23.26 12.02 -7.19
C GLY A 289 -22.98 11.02 -6.05
N LEU A 290 -21.77 10.48 -5.97
CA LEU A 290 -21.34 9.41 -5.06
C LEU A 290 -20.72 9.91 -3.74
N THR A 291 -20.47 11.22 -3.60
CA THR A 291 -19.78 11.82 -2.43
C THR A 291 -20.35 11.40 -1.07
N ASN A 292 -21.68 11.35 -0.91
CA ASN A 292 -22.33 11.03 0.38
C ASN A 292 -22.50 9.52 0.63
N SER A 293 -22.45 8.68 -0.41
CA SER A 293 -22.59 7.23 -0.30
C SER A 293 -21.26 6.48 -0.21
N THR A 294 -20.13 7.18 -0.40
CA THR A 294 -18.79 6.58 -0.46
C THR A 294 -17.97 6.88 0.80
N LEU A 295 -17.52 5.83 1.50
CA LEU A 295 -16.41 5.92 2.45
C LEU A 295 -15.08 5.96 1.68
N VAL A 296 -14.33 7.04 1.84
CA VAL A 296 -12.95 7.17 1.34
C VAL A 296 -11.98 7.00 2.50
N TYR A 297 -10.92 6.22 2.27
CA TYR A 297 -9.81 6.02 3.20
C TYR A 297 -8.47 6.28 2.49
N PHE A 298 -7.55 6.98 3.16
CA PHE A 298 -6.23 7.29 2.64
C PHE A 298 -5.14 6.99 3.70
N THR A 299 -4.05 6.35 3.27
CA THR A 299 -2.94 5.90 4.11
C THR A 299 -1.67 5.60 3.31
N SER A 300 -0.60 5.16 3.97
CA SER A 300 0.63 4.61 3.38
C SER A 300 0.82 3.15 3.83
N ASP A 301 1.54 2.33 3.06
CA ASP A 301 1.84 0.94 3.42
C ASP A 301 2.89 0.83 4.54
N HIS A 302 3.83 1.79 4.60
CA HIS A 302 4.77 1.99 5.70
C HIS A 302 5.21 3.47 5.80
N GLY A 303 6.03 3.80 6.79
CA GLY A 303 6.67 5.12 6.90
C GLY A 303 7.69 5.44 5.80
N GLY A 304 8.19 6.68 5.79
CA GLY A 304 9.12 7.19 4.79
C GLY A 304 10.49 6.52 4.80
N SER A 305 11.07 6.32 3.61
CA SER A 305 12.36 5.65 3.40
C SER A 305 13.54 6.60 3.58
N LEU A 306 13.98 6.83 4.83
CA LEU A 306 14.99 7.85 5.17
C LEU A 306 16.32 7.68 4.41
N GLU A 307 16.72 6.42 4.18
CA GLU A 307 17.95 5.98 3.52
C GLU A 307 18.07 6.36 2.04
N ALA A 308 16.98 6.78 1.39
CA ALA A 308 16.92 6.99 -0.06
C ALA A 308 17.60 8.31 -0.51
N GLN A 309 18.91 8.43 -0.26
CA GLN A 309 19.73 9.61 -0.55
C GLN A 309 20.79 9.32 -1.61
N SER A 310 21.15 10.32 -2.41
CA SER A 310 22.33 10.26 -3.31
C SER A 310 23.03 11.61 -3.35
N GLY A 311 24.27 11.65 -2.84
CA GLY A 311 24.97 12.92 -2.60
C GLY A 311 24.20 13.76 -1.58
N ASN A 312 23.99 15.04 -1.90
CA ASN A 312 23.25 15.97 -1.03
C ASN A 312 21.71 15.92 -1.27
N ASN A 313 21.22 15.05 -2.15
CA ASN A 313 19.81 15.00 -2.53
C ASN A 313 19.08 13.92 -1.71
N GLN A 314 17.98 14.32 -1.05
CA GLN A 314 17.02 13.41 -0.44
C GLN A 314 15.94 13.02 -1.47
N TYR A 315 15.69 11.72 -1.62
CA TYR A 315 14.60 11.14 -2.41
C TYR A 315 13.66 10.30 -1.55
N GLY A 316 13.95 10.17 -0.25
CA GLY A 316 13.10 9.57 0.77
C GLY A 316 12.08 10.53 1.35
N GLY A 317 11.04 9.96 1.95
CA GLY A 317 10.05 10.72 2.73
C GLY A 317 10.57 11.16 4.09
N TRP A 318 9.80 12.02 4.76
CA TRP A 318 10.11 12.55 6.10
C TRP A 318 8.99 12.20 7.09
N ASN A 319 9.37 11.69 8.26
CA ASN A 319 8.44 11.16 9.26
C ASN A 319 8.15 12.15 10.42
N GLY A 320 8.40 13.45 10.20
CA GLY A 320 8.11 14.49 11.19
C GLY A 320 9.01 14.36 12.43
N ILE A 321 8.37 14.29 13.60
CA ILE A 321 9.02 14.04 14.90
C ILE A 321 9.27 12.55 15.18
N TYR A 322 8.73 11.64 14.35
CA TYR A 322 8.76 10.21 14.61
C TYR A 322 10.09 9.60 14.15
N LYS A 323 10.80 8.98 15.09
CA LYS A 323 12.11 8.34 14.88
C LYS A 323 12.00 7.12 13.96
N GLY A 324 12.99 6.92 13.10
CA GLY A 324 13.04 5.81 12.15
C GLY A 324 12.18 5.98 10.89
N GLY A 325 12.12 4.94 10.08
CA GLY A 325 11.50 4.95 8.74
C GLY A 325 11.23 3.54 8.18
N LYS A 326 11.06 3.45 6.86
CA LYS A 326 10.80 2.20 6.12
C LYS A 326 11.66 1.02 6.61
N GLY A 327 11.05 -0.14 6.80
CA GLY A 327 11.71 -1.35 7.29
C GLY A 327 12.01 -1.39 8.79
N MET A 328 12.01 -0.25 9.50
CA MET A 328 12.33 -0.20 10.93
C MET A 328 11.11 -0.53 11.80
N GLY A 329 10.65 -1.78 11.73
CA GLY A 329 9.39 -2.24 12.34
C GLY A 329 9.22 -1.94 13.84
N GLY A 330 10.30 -1.69 14.59
CA GLY A 330 10.23 -1.24 15.98
C GLY A 330 9.85 0.23 16.18
N TRP A 331 10.31 1.18 15.35
CA TRP A 331 10.24 2.63 15.62
C TRP A 331 8.99 3.32 15.02
N GLU A 332 8.44 4.34 15.69
CA GLU A 332 7.19 5.01 15.27
C GLU A 332 7.24 5.53 13.84
N GLY A 333 8.36 6.10 13.39
CA GLY A 333 8.51 6.63 12.03
C GLY A 333 8.51 5.55 10.94
N GLY A 334 8.65 4.27 11.29
CA GLY A 334 8.47 3.15 10.36
C GLY A 334 7.03 2.62 10.28
N ILE A 335 6.28 2.69 11.39
CA ILE A 335 4.96 2.04 11.55
C ILE A 335 3.77 3.01 11.65
N ARG A 336 4.01 4.28 11.96
CA ARG A 336 2.97 5.32 12.07
C ARG A 336 2.84 6.03 10.72
N VAL A 337 1.69 5.84 10.09
CA VAL A 337 1.36 6.36 8.76
C VAL A 337 0.16 7.32 8.83
N PRO A 338 -0.08 8.15 7.80
CA PRO A 338 -1.34 8.89 7.68
C PRO A 338 -2.54 7.94 7.73
N GLY A 339 -3.64 8.37 8.34
CA GLY A 339 -4.88 7.58 8.41
C GLY A 339 -6.08 8.49 8.36
N ILE A 340 -6.58 8.77 7.16
CA ILE A 340 -7.65 9.74 6.92
C ILE A 340 -8.89 8.98 6.44
N PHE A 341 -10.03 9.21 7.11
CA PHE A 341 -11.34 8.67 6.72
C PHE A 341 -12.31 9.82 6.40
N ARG A 342 -12.96 9.76 5.24
CA ARG A 342 -13.97 10.74 4.78
C ARG A 342 -15.25 10.01 4.38
N TRP A 343 -16.35 10.30 5.06
CA TRP A 343 -17.69 9.87 4.65
C TRP A 343 -18.73 10.93 5.06
N PRO A 344 -19.03 11.90 4.18
CA PRO A 344 -19.98 12.98 4.47
C PRO A 344 -21.36 12.44 4.87
N GLY A 345 -21.97 13.07 5.87
CA GLY A 345 -23.25 12.65 6.44
C GLY A 345 -23.20 11.43 7.38
N VAL A 346 -22.09 10.67 7.43
CA VAL A 346 -21.94 9.47 8.29
C VAL A 346 -20.82 9.61 9.32
N LEU A 347 -19.75 10.34 9.00
CA LEU A 347 -18.63 10.62 9.90
C LEU A 347 -18.55 12.14 10.21
N PRO A 348 -18.26 12.53 11.47
CA PRO A 348 -18.11 13.94 11.84
C PRO A 348 -16.86 14.55 11.20
N ALA A 349 -17.04 15.60 10.42
CA ALA A 349 -15.94 16.31 9.74
C ALA A 349 -14.98 16.98 10.74
N GLY A 350 -13.69 17.02 10.39
CA GLY A 350 -12.65 17.68 11.21
C GLY A 350 -12.29 16.96 12.52
N ARG A 351 -12.88 15.80 12.82
CA ARG A 351 -12.59 15.05 14.06
C ARG A 351 -11.23 14.35 13.98
N VAL A 352 -10.44 14.50 15.04
CA VAL A 352 -9.19 13.76 15.27
C VAL A 352 -9.47 12.58 16.21
N VAL A 353 -8.77 11.47 15.99
CA VAL A 353 -8.77 10.28 16.87
C VAL A 353 -7.33 10.01 17.29
N HIS A 354 -7.10 9.93 18.61
CA HIS A 354 -5.76 9.67 19.19
C HIS A 354 -5.57 8.22 19.67
N GLU A 355 -6.64 7.43 19.64
CA GLU A 355 -6.65 6.00 19.93
C GLU A 355 -5.77 5.21 18.96
N PRO A 356 -4.96 4.23 19.42
CA PRO A 356 -4.16 3.40 18.53
C PRO A 356 -5.01 2.55 17.57
N THR A 357 -4.73 2.67 16.27
CA THR A 357 -5.33 1.86 15.21
C THR A 357 -4.24 1.16 14.38
N SER A 358 -4.67 0.26 13.50
CA SER A 358 -3.83 -0.58 12.65
C SER A 358 -4.34 -0.57 11.20
N LEU A 359 -3.45 -0.72 10.22
CA LEU A 359 -3.82 -0.97 8.82
C LEU A 359 -4.72 -2.22 8.67
N MET A 360 -4.59 -3.18 9.59
CA MET A 360 -5.41 -4.40 9.62
C MET A 360 -6.88 -4.13 9.94
N ASP A 361 -7.22 -2.98 10.55
CA ASP A 361 -8.58 -2.63 10.98
C ASP A 361 -9.50 -2.29 9.80
N VAL A 362 -8.92 -1.93 8.66
CA VAL A 362 -9.64 -1.70 7.41
C VAL A 362 -10.34 -2.97 6.94
N PHE A 363 -9.76 -4.16 7.20
CA PHE A 363 -10.35 -5.45 6.82
C PHE A 363 -11.73 -5.69 7.46
N PRO A 364 -11.89 -5.79 8.79
CA PRO A 364 -13.20 -6.02 9.40
C PRO A 364 -14.14 -4.83 9.23
N THR A 365 -13.64 -3.59 9.22
CA THR A 365 -14.46 -2.38 9.01
C THR A 365 -15.16 -2.43 7.64
N VAL A 366 -14.40 -2.66 6.55
CA VAL A 366 -14.96 -2.75 5.20
C VAL A 366 -15.86 -3.98 5.04
N VAL A 367 -15.49 -5.12 5.64
CA VAL A 367 -16.32 -6.34 5.60
C VAL A 367 -17.67 -6.14 6.28
N GLN A 368 -17.72 -5.48 7.45
CA GLN A 368 -18.97 -5.19 8.14
C GLN A 368 -19.82 -4.14 7.42
N LEU A 369 -19.19 -3.11 6.85
CA LEU A 369 -19.87 -2.13 6.00
C LEU A 369 -20.47 -2.75 4.73
N ALA A 370 -19.85 -3.80 4.20
CA ALA A 370 -20.38 -4.60 3.10
C ALA A 370 -21.50 -5.59 3.51
N GLY A 371 -21.89 -5.65 4.79
CA GLY A 371 -22.80 -6.67 5.33
C GLY A 371 -22.19 -8.07 5.43
N GLY A 372 -20.89 -8.19 5.16
CA GLY A 372 -20.12 -9.44 5.22
C GLY A 372 -19.81 -9.89 6.65
N GLN A 373 -19.35 -11.14 6.76
CA GLN A 373 -18.91 -11.72 8.03
C GLN A 373 -17.37 -11.84 8.05
N VAL A 374 -16.77 -11.41 9.15
CA VAL A 374 -15.34 -11.60 9.41
C VAL A 374 -15.07 -13.12 9.57
N PRO A 375 -14.01 -13.69 8.97
CA PRO A 375 -13.73 -15.13 9.05
C PRO A 375 -13.60 -15.62 10.50
N GLN A 376 -14.20 -16.78 10.78
CA GLN A 376 -14.23 -17.40 12.12
C GLN A 376 -13.32 -18.65 12.21
N ASP A 377 -12.62 -19.00 11.12
CA ASP A 377 -11.72 -20.15 11.02
C ASP A 377 -10.25 -19.82 11.36
N ARG A 378 -9.98 -18.56 11.71
CA ARG A 378 -8.65 -18.00 11.97
C ARG A 378 -8.76 -16.80 12.92
N VAL A 379 -7.66 -16.45 13.58
CA VAL A 379 -7.55 -15.17 14.29
C VAL A 379 -7.53 -14.03 13.27
N VAL A 380 -8.20 -12.93 13.60
CA VAL A 380 -8.15 -11.66 12.87
C VAL A 380 -7.79 -10.58 13.88
N ASP A 381 -6.59 -10.02 13.76
CA ASP A 381 -6.05 -9.06 14.73
C ASP A 381 -6.69 -7.66 14.61
N GLY A 382 -7.11 -7.30 13.39
CA GLY A 382 -7.79 -6.05 13.08
C GLY A 382 -9.16 -5.92 13.75
N ARG A 383 -9.58 -4.68 14.00
CA ARG A 383 -10.82 -4.31 14.72
C ARG A 383 -11.72 -3.42 13.87
N ASP A 384 -13.02 -3.39 14.17
CA ASP A 384 -13.91 -2.41 13.54
C ASP A 384 -13.58 -1.00 14.04
N LEU A 385 -13.47 -0.06 13.10
CA LEU A 385 -13.30 1.36 13.40
C LEU A 385 -14.59 2.15 13.34
N LEU A 386 -15.70 1.61 12.82
CA LEU A 386 -16.90 2.39 12.54
C LEU A 386 -17.49 3.05 13.79
N ALA A 387 -17.54 2.34 14.92
CA ALA A 387 -17.99 2.91 16.19
C ALA A 387 -17.03 3.99 16.74
N LEU A 388 -15.72 3.77 16.60
CA LEU A 388 -14.67 4.71 17.03
C LEU A 388 -14.69 5.99 16.16
N LEU A 389 -14.80 5.85 14.84
CA LEU A 389 -14.82 6.95 13.86
C LEU A 389 -16.11 7.78 13.94
N ARG A 390 -17.27 7.14 14.19
CA ARG A 390 -18.52 7.84 14.51
C ARG A 390 -18.48 8.55 15.88
N GLY A 391 -17.69 8.03 16.82
CA GLY A 391 -17.59 8.56 18.18
C GLY A 391 -18.64 7.98 19.14
N THR A 392 -19.27 6.88 18.77
CA THR A 392 -20.15 6.10 19.67
C THR A 392 -19.36 5.16 20.59
N ALA A 393 -18.09 4.87 20.24
CA ALA A 393 -17.11 4.26 21.15
C ALA A 393 -16.04 5.31 21.53
N PRO A 394 -15.66 5.41 22.83
CA PRO A 394 -14.62 6.33 23.28
C PRO A 394 -13.20 5.80 23.01
N HIS A 395 -13.03 4.48 22.93
CA HIS A 395 -11.76 3.80 22.75
C HIS A 395 -11.76 2.89 21.53
N SER A 396 -10.57 2.60 21.01
CA SER A 396 -10.27 1.48 20.14
C SER A 396 -10.37 0.16 20.90
N ASP A 397 -10.52 -0.96 20.17
CA ASP A 397 -10.39 -2.30 20.76
C ASP A 397 -8.92 -2.72 20.97
N HIS A 398 -7.94 -1.95 20.48
CA HIS A 398 -6.52 -2.23 20.63
C HIS A 398 -6.00 -1.86 22.01
N GLU A 399 -6.02 -2.81 22.95
CA GLU A 399 -5.21 -2.70 24.16
C GLU A 399 -3.73 -2.96 23.87
N PHE A 400 -3.41 -3.94 23.02
CA PHE A 400 -2.03 -4.29 22.64
C PHE A 400 -1.85 -4.33 21.13
N LEU A 401 -0.72 -3.82 20.64
CA LEU A 401 -0.27 -3.95 19.25
C LEU A 401 1.15 -4.54 19.20
N MET A 402 1.38 -5.46 18.28
CA MET A 402 2.65 -6.17 18.11
C MET A 402 3.37 -5.64 16.87
N HIS A 403 4.67 -5.34 16.98
CA HIS A 403 5.43 -4.64 15.94
C HIS A 403 6.63 -5.48 15.48
N TYR A 404 6.52 -6.00 14.27
CA TYR A 404 7.47 -6.93 13.66
C TYR A 404 8.36 -6.24 12.62
N CYS A 405 9.60 -6.70 12.55
CA CYS A 405 10.54 -6.46 11.46
C CYS A 405 10.76 -7.82 10.79
N GLU A 406 10.28 -8.02 9.55
CA GLU A 406 10.16 -9.35 8.93
C GLU A 406 9.43 -10.34 9.86
N SER A 407 10.09 -11.42 10.30
CA SER A 407 9.56 -12.43 11.23
C SER A 407 9.93 -12.15 12.71
N PHE A 408 10.71 -11.11 12.98
CA PHE A 408 11.27 -10.79 14.29
C PHE A 408 10.41 -9.73 15.00
N LEU A 409 9.89 -10.06 16.18
CA LEU A 409 9.17 -9.09 17.02
C LEU A 409 10.17 -8.09 17.62
N HIS A 410 10.21 -6.86 17.09
CA HIS A 410 11.11 -5.80 17.57
C HIS A 410 10.50 -5.05 18.76
N ALA A 411 9.21 -4.71 18.70
CA ALA A 411 8.54 -3.96 19.75
C ALA A 411 7.09 -4.41 19.99
N ALA A 412 6.51 -3.97 21.11
CA ALA A 412 5.08 -4.08 21.39
C ALA A 412 4.58 -2.82 22.11
N ARG A 413 3.38 -2.38 21.78
CA ARG A 413 2.70 -1.20 22.34
C ARG A 413 1.54 -1.66 23.23
N TRP A 414 1.36 -1.02 24.38
CA TRP A 414 0.23 -1.21 25.28
C TRP A 414 -0.47 0.13 25.55
N HIS A 415 -1.74 0.21 25.18
CA HIS A 415 -2.57 1.36 25.49
C HIS A 415 -3.24 1.18 26.85
N GLN A 416 -2.69 1.86 27.86
CA GLN A 416 -3.24 1.87 29.20
C GLN A 416 -4.40 2.88 29.28
N ARG A 417 -5.60 2.43 28.88
CA ARG A 417 -6.83 3.24 28.79
C ARG A 417 -7.18 3.99 30.07
N ASP A 418 -6.96 3.38 31.26
CA ASP A 418 -7.26 4.02 32.57
C ASP A 418 -6.39 5.26 32.87
N ARG A 419 -5.32 5.48 32.11
CA ARG A 419 -4.39 6.61 32.28
C ARG A 419 -4.21 7.46 31.03
N GLY A 420 -4.83 7.07 29.90
CA GLY A 420 -4.53 7.64 28.58
C GLY A 420 -3.09 7.39 28.09
N ALA A 421 -2.30 6.55 28.80
CA ALA A 421 -0.90 6.33 28.49
C ALA A 421 -0.74 5.33 27.32
N VAL A 422 0.35 5.47 26.57
CA VAL A 422 0.65 4.61 25.41
C VAL A 422 2.09 4.12 25.55
N TRP A 423 2.24 3.06 26.33
CA TRP A 423 3.54 2.44 26.59
C TRP A 423 4.04 1.71 25.35
N LYS A 424 5.35 1.76 25.08
CA LYS A 424 5.98 0.98 24.03
C LYS A 424 7.30 0.39 24.50
N VAL A 425 7.42 -0.92 24.32
CA VAL A 425 8.56 -1.73 24.77
C VAL A 425 9.30 -2.26 23.55
N HIS A 426 10.59 -1.94 23.42
CA HIS A 426 11.46 -2.48 22.37
C HIS A 426 12.33 -3.61 22.92
N PHE A 427 12.17 -4.81 22.36
CA PHE A 427 13.01 -5.98 22.63
C PHE A 427 14.27 -5.97 21.76
N ALA A 428 14.18 -5.41 20.56
CA ALA A 428 15.27 -5.30 19.61
C ALA A 428 15.17 -4.00 18.80
N THR A 429 16.31 -3.42 18.41
CA THR A 429 16.38 -2.22 17.56
C THR A 429 17.51 -2.34 16.55
N PRO A 430 17.35 -1.88 15.30
CA PRO A 430 18.45 -1.81 14.34
C PRO A 430 19.58 -0.88 14.83
N VAL A 431 20.82 -1.20 14.45
CA VAL A 431 22.00 -0.35 14.67
C VAL A 431 22.02 0.73 13.58
N PHE A 432 21.68 1.95 13.94
CA PHE A 432 21.70 3.11 13.03
C PHE A 432 23.12 3.44 12.56
N GLN A 433 23.22 3.98 11.35
CA GLN A 433 24.50 4.33 10.72
C GLN A 433 24.36 5.71 10.03
N PRO A 434 25.23 6.69 10.36
CA PRO A 434 26.13 6.72 11.50
C PRO A 434 25.38 6.70 12.85
N ASP A 435 26.12 6.48 13.94
CA ASP A 435 25.53 6.39 15.29
C ASP A 435 24.66 7.61 15.62
N GLY A 436 23.46 7.36 16.16
CA GLY A 436 22.49 8.39 16.53
C GLY A 436 21.71 9.02 15.37
N ALA A 437 22.01 8.72 14.10
CA ALA A 437 21.40 9.39 12.94
C ALA A 437 19.92 9.03 12.67
N GLY A 438 19.34 8.07 13.41
CA GLY A 438 17.92 7.71 13.31
C GLY A 438 17.54 6.82 12.10
N ALA A 439 18.50 6.42 11.28
CA ALA A 439 18.34 5.53 10.12
C ALA A 439 19.64 4.77 9.81
N CYS A 440 19.62 3.86 8.83
CA CYS A 440 20.78 3.08 8.39
C CYS A 440 21.36 3.62 7.08
N TYR A 441 21.78 4.89 7.07
CA TYR A 441 22.30 5.57 5.87
C TYR A 441 23.49 4.82 5.26
N GLY A 442 23.49 4.69 3.93
CA GLY A 442 24.46 3.88 3.18
C GLY A 442 24.03 2.42 2.99
N GLN A 443 22.98 1.96 3.68
CA GLN A 443 22.26 0.73 3.38
C GLN A 443 20.95 1.04 2.64
N VAL A 444 20.27 0.03 2.09
CA VAL A 444 18.97 0.20 1.39
C VAL A 444 17.80 0.19 2.40
N VAL A 445 17.95 -0.53 3.50
CA VAL A 445 17.00 -0.64 4.60
C VAL A 445 17.75 -1.15 5.84
N CYS A 446 17.30 -0.80 7.05
CA CYS A 446 17.88 -1.34 8.28
C CYS A 446 17.67 -2.87 8.43
N PRO A 447 18.66 -3.64 8.94
CA PRO A 447 18.50 -5.07 9.19
C PRO A 447 17.44 -5.39 10.26
N CYS A 448 16.69 -6.49 10.06
CA CYS A 448 15.73 -7.01 11.05
C CYS A 448 16.33 -8.05 12.02
N SER A 449 17.51 -8.60 11.74
CA SER A 449 18.21 -9.57 12.60
C SER A 449 19.73 -9.59 12.35
N GLY A 450 20.45 -10.45 13.09
CA GLY A 450 21.91 -10.59 13.01
C GLY A 450 22.65 -9.41 13.66
N ASP A 451 23.94 -9.27 13.33
CA ASP A 451 24.86 -8.31 13.94
C ASP A 451 24.47 -6.83 13.72
N GLY A 452 23.53 -6.56 12.80
CA GLY A 452 22.94 -5.24 12.57
C GLY A 452 21.82 -4.85 13.55
N VAL A 453 21.53 -5.65 14.58
CA VAL A 453 20.42 -5.43 15.52
C VAL A 453 20.85 -5.65 16.97
N THR A 454 20.68 -4.62 17.80
CA THR A 454 20.85 -4.70 19.25
C THR A 454 19.64 -5.37 19.89
N GLN A 455 19.86 -6.41 20.69
CA GLN A 455 18.86 -7.02 21.58
C GLN A 455 18.92 -6.36 22.96
N HIS A 456 17.78 -6.07 23.58
CA HIS A 456 17.70 -5.29 24.83
C HIS A 456 17.23 -6.14 26.02
N ALA A 457 18.06 -6.23 27.05
CA ALA A 457 17.77 -6.90 28.31
C ALA A 457 18.33 -6.07 29.50
N PRO A 458 17.48 -5.34 30.26
CA PRO A 458 16.04 -5.16 30.08
C PRO A 458 15.68 -4.47 28.76
N PRO A 459 14.45 -4.65 28.24
CA PRO A 459 13.99 -3.96 27.03
C PRO A 459 13.85 -2.45 27.25
N LEU A 460 13.98 -1.65 26.18
CA LEU A 460 13.76 -0.20 26.25
C LEU A 460 12.28 0.09 26.44
N LEU A 461 11.93 1.07 27.29
CA LEU A 461 10.56 1.52 27.52
C LEU A 461 10.40 2.99 27.12
N PHE A 462 9.29 3.33 26.46
CA PHE A 462 8.87 4.70 26.15
C PHE A 462 7.39 4.90 26.52
N ASP A 463 7.00 6.14 26.85
CA ASP A 463 5.60 6.57 26.94
C ASP A 463 5.30 7.52 25.77
N LEU A 464 4.66 6.98 24.72
CA LEU A 464 4.33 7.73 23.51
C LEU A 464 3.26 8.81 23.74
N SER A 465 2.60 8.83 24.92
CA SER A 465 1.70 9.94 25.29
C SER A 465 2.47 11.20 25.73
N ARG A 466 3.79 11.07 26.00
CA ARG A 466 4.67 12.16 26.46
C ARG A 466 5.88 12.37 25.53
N ASP A 467 6.54 11.29 25.13
CA ASP A 467 7.61 11.28 24.13
C ASP A 467 7.20 10.46 22.89
N PRO A 468 6.40 11.05 21.98
CA PRO A 468 6.08 10.44 20.70
C PRO A 468 7.29 10.35 19.74
N SER A 469 8.44 10.97 20.08
CA SER A 469 9.67 10.90 19.27
C SER A 469 10.57 9.71 19.64
N GLU A 470 10.28 9.00 20.73
CA GLU A 470 11.09 7.89 21.26
C GLU A 470 12.56 8.29 21.47
N ALA A 471 12.79 9.52 21.93
CA ALA A 471 14.11 10.10 22.17
C ALA A 471 14.67 9.69 23.54
N HIS A 472 13.82 9.61 24.57
CA HIS A 472 14.22 9.35 25.96
C HIS A 472 13.68 8.01 26.44
N ALA A 473 14.56 7.00 26.51
CA ALA A 473 14.20 5.70 27.08
C ALA A 473 14.05 5.83 28.61
N LEU A 474 12.93 5.30 29.13
CA LEU A 474 12.64 5.23 30.55
C LEU A 474 13.41 4.07 31.19
N THR A 475 13.74 4.22 32.47
CA THR A 475 14.49 3.26 33.29
C THR A 475 13.73 3.00 34.60
N PRO A 476 14.09 1.96 35.39
CA PRO A 476 13.53 1.76 36.73
C PRO A 476 13.67 2.99 37.66
N ASP A 477 14.72 3.80 37.48
CA ASP A 477 14.98 5.00 38.28
C ASP A 477 14.11 6.20 37.85
N THR A 478 13.67 6.26 36.59
CA THR A 478 12.90 7.38 36.04
C THR A 478 11.40 7.09 35.91
N GLU A 479 10.97 5.83 35.85
CA GLU A 479 9.57 5.42 35.78
C GLU A 479 9.27 4.33 36.82
N PRO A 480 8.65 4.67 37.98
CA PRO A 480 8.38 3.73 39.07
C PRO A 480 7.52 2.51 38.70
N SER A 481 6.80 2.54 37.58
CA SER A 481 6.03 1.41 37.08
C SER A 481 6.71 0.61 35.96
N PHE A 482 7.97 0.91 35.61
CA PHE A 482 8.76 0.27 34.55
C PHE A 482 8.60 -1.26 34.54
N HIS A 483 8.87 -1.92 35.67
CA HIS A 483 8.79 -3.38 35.77
C HIS A 483 7.37 -3.92 35.53
N ARG A 484 6.33 -3.25 36.05
CA ARG A 484 4.93 -3.63 35.85
C ARG A 484 4.50 -3.47 34.39
N VAL A 485 4.94 -2.40 33.73
CA VAL A 485 4.67 -2.16 32.31
C VAL A 485 5.34 -3.23 31.46
N VAL A 486 6.65 -3.45 31.65
CA VAL A 486 7.43 -4.47 30.92
C VAL A 486 6.86 -5.88 31.14
N GLU A 487 6.52 -6.26 32.38
CA GLU A 487 5.89 -7.56 32.67
C GLU A 487 4.52 -7.70 31.99
N THR A 488 3.69 -6.66 31.99
CA THR A 488 2.36 -6.68 31.37
C THR A 488 2.45 -6.85 29.85
N VAL A 489 3.36 -6.12 29.21
CA VAL A 489 3.64 -6.29 27.77
C VAL A 489 4.26 -7.67 27.49
N ALA A 490 5.17 -8.17 28.32
CA ALA A 490 5.75 -9.51 28.16
C ALA A 490 4.69 -10.62 28.27
N ARG A 491 3.72 -10.49 29.17
CA ARG A 491 2.57 -11.42 29.26
C ARG A 491 1.68 -11.36 28.01
N ALA A 492 1.41 -10.18 27.47
CA ALA A 492 0.66 -10.03 26.23
C ALA A 492 1.40 -10.62 25.01
N VAL A 493 2.71 -10.37 24.90
CA VAL A 493 3.59 -10.98 23.88
C VAL A 493 3.62 -12.52 24.01
N ALA A 494 3.67 -13.04 25.23
CA ALA A 494 3.63 -14.48 25.48
C ALA A 494 2.27 -15.12 25.16
N ALA A 495 1.16 -14.36 25.28
CA ALA A 495 -0.17 -14.80 24.83
C ALA A 495 -0.27 -14.79 23.30
N HIS A 496 0.15 -13.70 22.64
CA HIS A 496 0.24 -13.57 21.18
C HIS A 496 1.08 -14.68 20.55
N ARG A 497 2.26 -14.98 21.08
CA ARG A 497 3.12 -16.07 20.58
C ARG A 497 2.48 -17.46 20.67
N ARG A 498 1.37 -17.65 21.39
CA ARG A 498 0.60 -18.92 21.43
C ARG A 498 -0.51 -19.01 20.38
N THR A 499 -0.91 -17.92 19.74
CA THR A 499 -1.86 -17.94 18.61
C THR A 499 -1.15 -18.15 17.27
N LEU A 500 0.14 -17.85 17.19
CA LEU A 500 0.97 -18.06 16.00
C LEU A 500 1.14 -19.55 15.69
N SER A 501 0.64 -19.95 14.52
CA SER A 501 0.88 -21.28 13.95
C SER A 501 2.01 -21.23 12.91
N PRO A 502 2.89 -22.24 12.82
CA PRO A 502 3.91 -22.31 11.77
C PRO A 502 3.29 -22.31 10.37
N VAL A 503 3.83 -21.50 9.46
CA VAL A 503 3.42 -21.41 8.05
C VAL A 503 4.64 -21.45 7.12
N PRO A 504 4.51 -21.89 5.85
CA PRO A 504 5.62 -21.86 4.90
C PRO A 504 6.08 -20.43 4.61
N LEU A 505 7.38 -20.17 4.74
CA LEU A 505 7.98 -18.85 4.49
C LEU A 505 7.93 -18.51 3.00
N GLN A 506 7.12 -17.52 2.62
CA GLN A 506 6.90 -17.13 1.22
C GLN A 506 8.02 -16.26 0.62
N LEU A 507 8.95 -15.78 1.46
CA LEU A 507 10.04 -14.87 1.08
C LEU A 507 11.41 -15.49 1.43
N ASP A 508 11.53 -16.80 1.29
CA ASP A 508 12.81 -17.50 1.47
C ASP A 508 13.74 -17.31 0.26
N ALA A 509 14.98 -17.80 0.35
CA ALA A 509 15.96 -17.65 -0.72
C ALA A 509 15.60 -18.41 -2.02
N ALA A 510 14.80 -19.49 -1.95
CA ALA A 510 14.40 -20.27 -3.11
C ALA A 510 13.20 -19.64 -3.84
N ASP A 511 12.25 -19.06 -3.10
CA ASP A 511 11.06 -18.41 -3.67
C ASP A 511 11.30 -16.95 -4.08
N ASN A 512 12.25 -16.26 -3.45
CA ASN A 512 12.71 -14.93 -3.88
C ASN A 512 13.82 -14.97 -4.98
N THR A 513 14.19 -16.16 -5.48
CA THR A 513 15.11 -16.30 -6.61
C THR A 513 14.36 -16.25 -7.95
N TRP A 514 14.92 -15.56 -8.95
CA TRP A 514 14.34 -15.49 -10.30
C TRP A 514 14.27 -16.87 -10.97
N LYS A 515 13.04 -17.29 -11.31
CA LYS A 515 12.72 -18.58 -11.94
C LYS A 515 12.29 -18.34 -13.40
N PRO A 516 13.13 -18.60 -14.42
CA PRO A 516 12.85 -18.19 -15.80
C PRO A 516 11.55 -18.75 -16.41
N TRP A 517 11.07 -19.90 -15.94
CA TRP A 517 9.81 -20.52 -16.38
C TRP A 517 8.54 -19.88 -15.77
N LEU A 518 8.70 -18.98 -14.78
CA LEU A 518 7.62 -18.17 -14.22
C LEU A 518 7.55 -16.76 -14.85
N GLN A 519 8.55 -16.38 -15.65
CA GLN A 519 8.70 -15.03 -16.21
C GLN A 519 7.52 -14.64 -17.12
N PRO A 520 6.69 -13.65 -16.76
CA PRO A 520 5.65 -13.13 -17.64
C PRO A 520 6.28 -12.45 -18.87
N CYS A 521 5.72 -12.72 -20.05
CA CYS A 521 6.31 -12.32 -21.31
C CYS A 521 5.25 -12.04 -22.38
N CYS A 522 5.15 -10.77 -22.81
CA CYS A 522 4.35 -10.37 -23.95
C CYS A 522 5.11 -10.75 -25.24
N GLY A 523 4.54 -11.60 -26.08
CA GLY A 523 5.24 -12.12 -27.27
C GLY A 523 6.00 -13.41 -26.99
N ARG A 524 7.32 -13.44 -27.21
CA ARG A 524 8.13 -14.68 -27.16
C ARG A 524 9.39 -14.51 -26.33
N PHE A 525 9.46 -15.19 -25.20
CA PHE A 525 10.64 -15.21 -24.31
C PHE A 525 11.90 -15.66 -25.08
N PRO A 526 13.07 -15.00 -24.89
CA PRO A 526 13.34 -13.89 -23.95
C PRO A 526 13.00 -12.48 -24.49
N PHE A 527 12.52 -12.35 -25.72
CA PHE A 527 12.23 -11.08 -26.39
C PHE A 527 10.80 -10.59 -26.04
N CYS A 528 10.58 -10.30 -24.76
CA CYS A 528 9.29 -9.90 -24.21
C CYS A 528 9.01 -8.41 -24.50
N TRP A 529 8.05 -8.10 -25.37
CA TRP A 529 7.71 -6.72 -25.73
C TRP A 529 6.25 -6.57 -26.18
N CYS A 530 5.56 -5.54 -25.69
CA CYS A 530 4.33 -5.02 -26.32
C CYS A 530 3.96 -3.61 -25.82
N ASP A 531 3.16 -2.91 -26.62
CA ASP A 531 2.61 -1.59 -26.34
C ASP A 531 1.14 -1.54 -26.80
N ARG A 532 0.24 -2.15 -26.01
CA ARG A 532 -1.20 -2.28 -26.31
C ARG A 532 -2.02 -1.08 -25.86
N ASP A 533 -1.54 -0.35 -24.85
CA ASP A 533 -2.16 0.89 -24.35
C ASP A 533 -1.68 2.14 -25.13
N ALA A 534 -1.11 1.97 -26.33
CA ALA A 534 -0.74 3.06 -27.24
C ALA A 534 -1.91 3.81 -27.87
N ASP A 535 -3.07 3.15 -27.94
CA ASP A 535 -4.25 3.60 -28.69
C ASP A 535 -5.51 3.46 -27.81
N PRO A 536 -5.74 4.40 -26.87
CA PRO A 536 -6.90 4.39 -25.98
C PRO A 536 -8.17 4.81 -26.74
N ARG A 537 -8.77 3.83 -27.44
CA ARG A 537 -10.03 3.93 -28.18
C ARG A 537 -11.27 3.65 -27.33
#